data_AF-A0A521TQG8-F1
#
_entry.id   AF-A0A521TQG8-F1
#
_cell.length_a   1.000
_cell.length_b   1.000
_cell.length_c   1.000
_cell.angle_alpha   90.00
_cell.angle_beta   90.00
_cell.angle_gamma   90.00
#
_symmetry.space_group_name_H-M   'P 1'
#
loop_
_entity.id
_entity.type
_entity.pdbx_description
1 polymer ?
#
loop_
_entity_poly.entity_id
_entity_poly.type
_entity_poly.pdbx_seq_one_letter_code
_entity_poly.pdbx_strand_id
1 'polypeptide(L)'
;MEIPFSPERRAQGRSSFQKLADEAGLEYGDRGHWYDGQPAHEANLWAEAQGHGDDFKRAVFRAYFIHDLNIGSADLLAELAMGLGLDSDDLRRALSEGQYRGAITAQYTEARKLGVTAVPTFVAEGYALVGAHPIENLRKLLDHAGAQRKEGQPDGSERRFTSGNLLGPELRRQD
;
A
#
# COMPACT_ATOMS: atom_id res chain seq x y z
N MET A 1 -9.35 -14.94 1.98
CA MET A 1 -9.80 -15.97 1.01
C MET A 1 -8.57 -16.55 0.35
N GLU A 2 -8.50 -17.87 0.18
CA GLU A 2 -7.47 -18.47 -0.67
C GLU A 2 -7.59 -17.98 -2.11
N ILE A 3 -6.46 -17.83 -2.80
CA ILE A 3 -6.46 -17.42 -4.19
C ILE A 3 -7.10 -18.56 -5.03
N PRO A 4 -8.24 -18.32 -5.72
CA PRO A 4 -9.00 -19.37 -6.40
C PRO A 4 -8.39 -19.74 -7.77
N PHE A 5 -7.07 -19.83 -7.83
CA PHE A 5 -6.30 -20.19 -9.01
C PHE A 5 -5.40 -21.38 -8.69
N SER A 6 -5.19 -22.27 -9.67
CA SER A 6 -4.26 -23.40 -9.50
C SER A 6 -2.86 -22.92 -9.12
N PRO A 7 -2.04 -23.73 -8.42
CA PRO A 7 -0.65 -23.38 -8.11
C PRO A 7 0.15 -22.94 -9.34
N GLU A 8 -0.05 -23.59 -10.49
CA GLU A 8 0.57 -23.21 -11.77
C GLU A 8 0.13 -21.83 -12.25
N ARG A 9 -1.19 -21.54 -12.24
CA ARG A 9 -1.72 -20.24 -12.66
C ARG A 9 -1.28 -19.11 -11.71
N ARG A 10 -1.14 -19.42 -10.42
CA ARG A 10 -0.55 -18.52 -9.42
C ARG A 10 0.93 -18.28 -9.70
N ALA A 11 1.70 -19.32 -10.02
CA ALA A 11 3.11 -19.18 -10.42
C ALA A 11 3.28 -18.33 -11.69
N GLN A 12 2.41 -18.52 -12.68
CA GLN A 12 2.45 -17.74 -13.92
C GLN A 12 2.01 -16.29 -13.74
N GLY A 13 1.02 -16.00 -12.86
CA GLY A 13 0.67 -14.63 -12.49
C GLY A 13 1.76 -13.95 -11.65
N ARG A 14 2.41 -14.72 -10.75
CA ARG A 14 3.53 -14.25 -9.92
C ARG A 14 4.74 -13.84 -10.75
N SER A 15 5.07 -14.56 -11.83
CA SER A 15 6.28 -14.27 -12.62
C SER A 15 6.29 -12.84 -13.18
N SER A 16 5.13 -12.32 -13.59
CA SER A 16 4.99 -10.94 -14.06
C SER A 16 5.19 -9.91 -12.95
N PHE A 17 4.68 -10.16 -11.74
CA PHE A 17 4.87 -9.27 -10.58
C PHE A 17 6.29 -9.34 -10.02
N GLN A 18 6.86 -10.54 -9.94
CA GLN A 18 8.24 -10.75 -9.53
C GLN A 18 9.19 -9.98 -10.45
N LYS A 19 8.99 -10.08 -11.76
CA LYS A 19 9.80 -9.33 -12.73
C LYS A 19 9.73 -7.81 -12.51
N LEU A 20 8.52 -7.26 -12.28
CA LEU A 20 8.36 -5.83 -11.98
C LEU A 20 9.03 -5.44 -10.66
N ALA A 21 8.97 -6.30 -9.65
CA ALA A 21 9.63 -6.08 -8.38
C ALA A 21 11.16 -6.08 -8.54
N ASP A 22 11.71 -7.06 -9.28
CA ASP A 22 13.15 -7.17 -9.57
C ASP A 22 13.65 -5.93 -10.35
N GLU A 23 12.92 -5.50 -11.37
CA GLU A 23 13.23 -4.28 -12.14
C GLU A 23 13.20 -3.02 -11.28
N ALA A 24 12.34 -2.98 -10.26
CA ALA A 24 12.23 -1.88 -9.31
C ALA A 24 13.18 -2.01 -8.10
N GLY A 25 13.92 -3.12 -7.96
CA GLY A 25 14.75 -3.41 -6.79
C GLY A 25 13.95 -3.64 -5.50
N LEU A 26 12.71 -4.13 -5.62
CA LEU A 26 11.80 -4.40 -4.51
C LEU A 26 11.79 -5.89 -4.16
N GLU A 27 11.76 -6.19 -2.87
CA GLU A 27 11.52 -7.55 -2.38
C GLU A 27 10.05 -7.95 -2.64
N TYR A 28 9.85 -9.19 -3.10
CA TYR A 28 8.53 -9.76 -3.34
C TYR A 28 8.51 -11.20 -2.83
N GLY A 29 7.56 -11.51 -1.96
CA GLY A 29 7.42 -12.81 -1.31
C GLY A 29 6.46 -13.75 -2.02
N ASP A 30 6.44 -15.00 -1.57
CA ASP A 30 5.42 -15.95 -2.03
C ASP A 30 4.11 -15.71 -1.29
N ARG A 31 3.01 -15.51 -2.03
CA ARG A 31 1.69 -15.19 -1.45
C ARG A 31 0.68 -16.29 -1.66
N GLY A 32 0.11 -16.71 -0.54
CA GLY A 32 -0.93 -17.73 -0.39
C GLY A 32 -2.33 -17.21 -0.67
N HIS A 33 -2.59 -15.99 -0.21
CA HIS A 33 -3.93 -15.57 0.18
C HIS A 33 -4.27 -14.16 -0.31
N TRP A 34 -5.57 -13.92 -0.48
CA TRP A 34 -6.13 -12.58 -0.55
C TRP A 34 -6.75 -12.23 0.79
N TYR A 35 -6.29 -11.15 1.40
CA TYR A 35 -6.85 -10.62 2.63
C TYR A 35 -7.74 -9.43 2.31
N ASP A 36 -8.72 -9.18 3.19
CA ASP A 36 -9.49 -7.95 3.12
C ASP A 36 -8.57 -6.76 3.44
N GLY A 37 -8.46 -5.83 2.50
CA GLY A 37 -7.62 -4.65 2.64
C GLY A 37 -8.31 -3.51 3.38
N GLN A 38 -9.63 -3.57 3.61
CA GLN A 38 -10.36 -2.47 4.23
C GLN A 38 -9.82 -2.10 5.62
N PRO A 39 -9.55 -3.05 6.56
CA PRO A 39 -8.96 -2.72 7.85
C PRO A 39 -7.61 -2.01 7.74
N ALA A 40 -6.76 -2.43 6.80
CA ALA A 40 -5.47 -1.81 6.56
C ALA A 40 -5.59 -0.38 6.02
N HIS A 41 -6.59 -0.11 5.17
CA HIS A 41 -6.91 1.24 4.71
C HIS A 41 -7.41 2.14 5.84
N GLU A 42 -8.31 1.64 6.68
CA GLU A 42 -8.79 2.35 7.87
C GLU A 42 -7.61 2.68 8.82
N ALA A 43 -6.75 1.69 9.12
CA ALA A 43 -5.57 1.87 9.95
C ALA A 43 -4.55 2.86 9.36
N ASN A 44 -4.42 2.90 8.04
CA ASN A 44 -3.55 3.87 7.39
C ASN A 44 -4.04 5.32 7.55
N LEU A 45 -5.36 5.56 7.44
CA LEU A 45 -5.90 6.90 7.71
C LEU A 45 -5.72 7.32 9.18
N TRP A 46 -5.86 6.36 10.10
CA TRP A 46 -5.54 6.58 11.51
C TRP A 46 -4.06 6.95 11.72
N ALA A 47 -3.12 6.23 11.09
CA ALA A 47 -1.69 6.54 11.17
C ALA A 47 -1.34 7.86 10.49
N GLU A 48 -2.01 8.22 9.39
CA GLU A 48 -1.86 9.50 8.70
C GLU A 48 -2.26 10.68 9.58
N ALA A 49 -3.34 10.56 10.34
CA ALA A 49 -3.77 11.57 11.31
C ALA A 49 -2.73 11.83 12.43
N GLN A 50 -1.81 10.88 12.65
CA GLN A 50 -0.70 10.99 13.60
C GLN A 50 0.64 11.36 12.93
N GLY A 51 0.66 11.58 11.61
CA GLY A 51 1.87 11.94 10.85
C GLY A 51 2.71 10.74 10.38
N HIS A 52 2.21 9.50 10.50
CA HIS A 52 2.94 8.27 10.19
C HIS A 52 2.35 7.45 9.03
N GLY A 53 1.45 8.03 8.24
CA GLY A 53 0.75 7.31 7.16
C GLY A 53 1.68 6.64 6.14
N ASP A 54 2.75 7.32 5.72
CA ASP A 54 3.70 6.73 4.75
C ASP A 54 4.53 5.58 5.33
N ASP A 55 4.94 5.67 6.59
CA ASP A 55 5.67 4.59 7.28
C ASP A 55 4.77 3.39 7.53
N PHE A 56 3.53 3.63 7.98
CA PHE A 56 2.56 2.58 8.24
C PHE A 56 2.16 1.85 6.95
N LYS A 57 1.88 2.59 5.87
CA LYS A 57 1.63 2.01 4.54
C LYS A 57 2.76 1.11 4.07
N ARG A 58 4.02 1.52 4.28
CA ARG A 58 5.19 0.68 3.95
C ARG A 58 5.24 -0.59 4.79
N ALA A 59 4.98 -0.48 6.09
CA ALA A 59 4.94 -1.63 6.99
C ALA A 59 3.85 -2.65 6.56
N VAL A 60 2.66 -2.16 6.22
CA VAL A 60 1.55 -2.97 5.67
C VAL A 60 1.94 -3.62 4.33
N PHE A 61 2.58 -2.88 3.42
CA PHE A 61 3.05 -3.44 2.15
C PHE A 61 4.07 -4.55 2.36
N ARG A 62 5.03 -4.40 3.28
CA ARG A 62 5.96 -5.49 3.60
C ARG A 62 5.23 -6.69 4.19
N ALA A 63 4.37 -6.46 5.18
CA ALA A 63 3.57 -7.51 5.81
C ALA A 63 2.77 -8.32 4.77
N TYR A 64 2.15 -7.64 3.80
CA TYR A 64 1.34 -8.29 2.77
C TYR A 64 2.16 -8.87 1.62
N PHE A 65 2.99 -8.06 0.96
CA PHE A 65 3.68 -8.43 -0.30
C PHE A 65 4.90 -9.31 -0.10
N ILE A 66 5.51 -9.29 1.08
CA ILE A 66 6.76 -10.01 1.36
C ILE A 66 6.51 -11.18 2.32
N HIS A 67 5.68 -10.97 3.34
CA HIS A 67 5.53 -11.92 4.45
C HIS A 67 4.20 -12.70 4.47
N ASP A 68 3.32 -12.51 3.46
CA ASP A 68 1.98 -13.13 3.36
C ASP A 68 1.14 -13.03 4.65
N LEU A 69 1.26 -11.90 5.37
CA LEU A 69 0.55 -11.69 6.63
C LEU A 69 -0.86 -11.12 6.39
N ASN A 70 -1.79 -11.52 7.27
CA ASN A 70 -3.19 -11.10 7.19
C ASN A 70 -3.39 -9.64 7.60
N ILE A 71 -3.33 -8.74 6.61
CA ILE A 71 -3.59 -7.30 6.78
C ILE A 71 -5.04 -6.93 7.12
N GLY A 72 -5.95 -7.91 7.15
CA GLY A 72 -7.30 -7.75 7.71
C GLY A 72 -7.35 -7.92 9.23
N SER A 73 -6.24 -8.33 9.87
CA SER A 73 -6.16 -8.54 11.32
C SER A 73 -5.87 -7.24 12.06
N ALA A 74 -6.76 -6.85 12.98
CA ALA A 74 -6.53 -5.72 13.87
C ALA A 74 -5.30 -5.93 14.77
N ASP A 75 -4.99 -7.18 15.15
CA ASP A 75 -3.80 -7.50 15.94
C ASP A 75 -2.52 -7.17 15.19
N LEU A 76 -2.42 -7.64 13.94
CA LEU A 76 -1.25 -7.37 13.10
C LEU A 76 -1.10 -5.86 12.88
N LEU A 77 -2.18 -5.16 12.54
CA LEU A 77 -2.13 -3.71 12.30
C LEU A 77 -1.69 -2.94 13.56
N ALA A 78 -2.14 -3.37 14.75
CA ALA A 78 -1.71 -2.81 16.03
C ALA A 78 -0.24 -3.07 16.33
N GLU A 79 0.29 -4.26 16.00
CA GLU A 79 1.72 -4.57 16.11
C GLU A 79 2.58 -3.72 15.17
N LEU A 80 2.11 -3.52 13.93
CA LEU A 80 2.79 -2.64 12.97
C LEU A 80 2.81 -1.19 13.47
N ALA A 81 1.70 -0.71 14.05
CA ALA A 81 1.61 0.63 14.65
C ALA A 81 2.59 0.78 15.83
N MET A 82 2.61 -0.21 16.73
CA MET A 82 3.54 -0.25 17.86
C MET A 82 5.00 -0.23 17.40
N GLY A 83 5.33 -0.93 16.31
CA GLY A 83 6.66 -0.91 15.70
C GLY A 83 7.12 0.47 15.21
N LEU A 84 6.17 1.38 14.98
CA LEU A 84 6.41 2.79 14.63
C LEU A 84 6.35 3.73 15.84
N GLY A 85 6.16 3.20 17.05
CA GLY A 85 6.00 3.98 18.28
C GLY A 85 4.61 4.58 18.46
N LEU A 86 3.60 4.07 17.75
CA LEU A 86 2.20 4.51 17.88
C LEU A 86 1.44 3.66 18.91
N ASP A 87 0.32 4.19 19.41
CA ASP A 87 -0.51 3.51 20.40
C ASP A 87 -1.34 2.39 19.76
N SER A 88 -1.00 1.14 20.09
CA SER A 88 -1.67 -0.06 19.59
C SER A 88 -3.13 -0.16 20.06
N ASP A 89 -3.43 0.27 21.28
CA ASP A 89 -4.77 0.16 21.86
C ASP A 89 -5.70 1.22 21.28
N ASP A 90 -5.17 2.42 21.00
CA ASP A 90 -5.91 3.44 20.25
C ASP A 90 -6.26 2.98 18.83
N LEU A 91 -5.32 2.37 18.09
CA LEU A 91 -5.63 1.83 16.77
C LEU A 91 -6.71 0.74 16.84
N ARG A 92 -6.59 -0.19 17.79
CA ARG A 92 -7.60 -1.25 17.99
C ARG A 92 -8.98 -0.66 18.25
N ARG A 93 -9.05 0.36 19.11
CA ARG A 93 -10.29 1.09 19.38
C ARG A 93 -10.83 1.74 18.10
N ALA A 94 -10.01 2.49 17.37
CA ALA A 94 -10.41 3.18 16.15
C ALA A 94 -10.96 2.23 15.08
N LEU A 95 -10.35 1.05 14.91
CA LEU A 95 -10.83 0.00 14.02
C LEU A 95 -12.15 -0.63 14.51
N SER A 96 -12.26 -0.90 15.81
CA SER A 96 -13.45 -1.51 16.42
C SER A 96 -14.68 -0.59 16.32
N GLU A 97 -14.48 0.72 16.51
CA GLU A 97 -15.50 1.75 16.41
C GLU A 97 -15.78 2.14 14.94
N GLY A 98 -14.95 1.68 13.99
CA GLY A 98 -15.10 1.98 12.57
C GLY A 98 -14.93 3.47 12.26
N GLN A 99 -14.09 4.18 13.01
CA GLN A 99 -13.94 5.64 12.93
C GLN A 99 -13.61 6.13 11.50
N TYR A 100 -12.87 5.32 10.73
CA TYR A 100 -12.42 5.66 9.38
C TYR A 100 -13.22 4.95 8.27
N ARG A 101 -14.13 4.02 8.62
CA ARG A 101 -14.91 3.24 7.65
C ARG A 101 -15.71 4.10 6.68
N GLY A 102 -16.32 5.16 7.19
CA GLY A 102 -17.06 6.13 6.37
C GLY A 102 -16.18 6.82 5.35
N ALA A 103 -14.98 7.24 5.75
CA ALA A 103 -14.01 7.91 4.88
C ALA A 103 -13.52 6.96 3.76
N ILE A 104 -13.18 5.71 4.09
CA ILE A 104 -12.76 4.71 3.10
C ILE A 104 -13.89 4.40 2.11
N THR A 105 -15.13 4.26 2.60
CA THR A 105 -16.29 4.02 1.73
C THR A 105 -16.53 5.19 0.76
N ALA A 106 -16.37 6.43 1.25
CA ALA A 106 -16.49 7.63 0.42
C ALA A 106 -15.39 7.70 -0.65
N GLN A 107 -14.13 7.45 -0.28
CA GLN A 107 -12.99 7.42 -1.21
C GLN A 107 -13.17 6.34 -2.29
N TYR A 108 -13.61 5.14 -1.90
CA TYR A 108 -13.90 4.06 -2.85
C TYR A 108 -15.00 4.46 -3.84
N THR A 109 -16.09 5.04 -3.33
CA THR A 109 -17.22 5.50 -4.14
C THR A 109 -16.80 6.58 -5.13
N GLU A 110 -15.96 7.52 -4.69
CA GLU A 110 -15.45 8.59 -5.55
C GLU A 110 -14.55 8.05 -6.66
N ALA A 111 -13.61 7.14 -6.33
CA ALA A 111 -12.78 6.47 -7.32
C ALA A 111 -13.64 5.76 -8.40
N ARG A 112 -14.74 5.10 -7.99
CA ARG A 112 -15.67 4.45 -8.91
C ARG A 112 -16.40 5.44 -9.82
N LYS A 113 -16.83 6.60 -9.30
CA LYS A 113 -17.44 7.67 -10.12
C LYS A 113 -16.48 8.23 -11.16
N LEU A 114 -15.18 8.29 -10.83
CA LEU A 114 -14.11 8.68 -11.75
C LEU A 114 -13.77 7.58 -12.78
N GLY A 115 -14.48 6.45 -12.77
CA GLY A 115 -14.27 5.35 -13.71
C GLY A 115 -13.08 4.46 -13.37
N VAL A 116 -12.53 4.55 -12.15
CA VAL A 116 -11.43 3.68 -11.71
C VAL A 116 -11.92 2.25 -11.54
N THR A 117 -11.33 1.33 -12.30
CA THR A 117 -11.68 -0.10 -12.30
C THR A 117 -10.55 -1.01 -11.86
N ALA A 118 -9.31 -0.51 -11.77
CA ALA A 118 -8.14 -1.25 -11.32
C ALA A 118 -7.15 -0.33 -10.59
N VAL A 119 -6.28 -0.92 -9.77
CA VAL A 119 -5.20 -0.21 -9.07
C VAL A 119 -3.83 -0.76 -9.49
N PRO A 120 -2.77 0.08 -9.49
CA PRO A 120 -2.82 1.53 -9.33
C PRO A 120 -3.45 2.22 -10.56
N THR A 121 -4.12 3.36 -10.35
CA THR A 121 -4.57 4.27 -11.41
C THR A 121 -4.15 5.68 -11.06
N PHE A 122 -3.52 6.37 -12.00
CA PHE A 122 -3.11 7.77 -11.88
C PHE A 122 -4.01 8.64 -12.75
N VAL A 123 -4.49 9.76 -12.23
CA VAL A 123 -5.36 10.70 -12.96
C VAL A 123 -4.75 12.11 -12.90
N ALA A 124 -4.70 12.80 -14.04
CA ALA A 124 -4.24 14.18 -14.15
C ALA A 124 -5.02 14.91 -15.26
N GLU A 125 -5.66 16.05 -14.96
CA GLU A 125 -6.44 16.86 -15.92
C GLU A 125 -7.38 16.05 -16.83
N GLY A 126 -8.09 15.06 -16.28
CA GLY A 126 -9.01 14.20 -17.04
C GLY A 126 -8.36 13.05 -17.82
N TYR A 127 -7.03 12.96 -17.84
CA TYR A 127 -6.30 11.82 -18.37
C TYR A 127 -6.07 10.77 -17.28
N ALA A 128 -6.19 9.48 -17.64
CA ALA A 128 -5.95 8.37 -16.72
C ALA A 128 -4.89 7.41 -17.26
N LEU A 129 -4.00 6.97 -16.38
CA LEU A 129 -3.01 5.92 -16.64
C LEU A 129 -3.28 4.76 -15.67
N VAL A 130 -3.75 3.64 -16.21
CA VAL A 130 -4.15 2.45 -15.44
C VAL A 130 -3.04 1.40 -15.47
N GLY A 131 -2.67 0.90 -14.29
CA GLY A 131 -1.67 -0.15 -14.09
C GLY A 131 -0.32 0.38 -13.61
N ALA A 132 0.57 -0.56 -13.26
CA ALA A 132 1.95 -0.25 -12.90
C ALA A 132 2.77 0.03 -14.17
N HIS A 133 3.02 1.31 -14.46
CA HIS A 133 3.81 1.76 -15.62
C HIS A 133 5.19 2.28 -15.21
N PRO A 134 6.19 2.24 -16.11
CA PRO A 134 7.46 2.91 -15.91
C PRO A 134 7.30 4.41 -15.63
N ILE A 135 8.24 4.98 -14.88
CA ILE A 135 8.19 6.38 -14.43
C ILE A 135 8.08 7.36 -15.61
N GLU A 136 8.63 7.02 -16.77
CA GLU A 136 8.58 7.81 -17.99
C GLU A 136 7.14 8.02 -18.48
N ASN A 137 6.26 7.02 -18.31
CA ASN A 137 4.86 7.14 -18.68
C ASN A 137 4.10 8.06 -17.71
N LEU A 138 4.43 8.02 -16.42
CA LEU A 138 3.90 8.99 -15.46
C LEU A 138 4.37 10.41 -15.79
N ARG A 139 5.63 10.61 -16.19
CA ARG A 139 6.14 11.92 -16.63
C ARG A 139 5.35 12.44 -17.83
N LYS A 140 5.15 11.60 -18.85
CA LYS A 140 4.33 11.96 -20.04
C LYS A 140 2.90 12.32 -19.67
N LEU A 141 2.28 11.61 -18.72
CA LEU A 141 0.95 11.94 -18.22
C LEU A 141 0.93 13.35 -17.62
N LEU A 142 1.91 13.65 -16.76
CA LEU A 142 2.03 14.97 -16.11
C LEU A 142 2.32 16.08 -17.13
N ASP A 143 3.21 15.84 -18.08
CA ASP A 143 3.54 16.79 -19.16
C ASP A 143 2.29 17.10 -20.01
N HIS A 144 1.50 16.07 -20.35
CA HIS A 144 0.26 16.24 -21.11
C HIS A 144 -0.82 16.98 -20.33
N ALA A 145 -0.88 16.75 -19.02
CA ALA A 145 -1.74 17.49 -18.11
C ALA A 145 -1.24 18.92 -17.81
N GLY A 146 -0.12 19.37 -18.41
CA GLY A 146 0.42 20.71 -18.19
C GLY A 146 0.93 20.95 -16.77
N ALA A 147 1.25 19.89 -16.03
CA ALA A 147 1.69 19.99 -14.64
C ALA A 147 2.99 20.80 -14.53
N GLN A 148 2.98 21.81 -13.66
CA GLN A 148 4.16 22.64 -13.39
C GLN A 148 4.86 22.13 -12.14
N ARG A 149 6.20 22.20 -12.13
CA ARG A 149 6.97 21.92 -10.91
C ARG A 149 6.66 23.02 -9.90
N LYS A 150 6.27 22.66 -8.67
CA LYS A 150 6.17 23.62 -7.58
C LYS A 150 7.55 24.20 -7.27
N GLU A 151 7.68 25.53 -7.34
CA GLU A 151 8.89 26.24 -6.92
C GLU A 151 9.20 25.94 -5.44
N GLY A 152 10.47 25.72 -5.12
CA GLY A 152 10.93 25.46 -3.75
C GLY A 152 10.72 24.03 -3.23
N GLN A 153 10.15 23.11 -4.02
CA GLN A 153 10.09 21.69 -3.66
C GLN A 153 11.45 21.02 -3.99
N PRO A 154 12.17 20.45 -3.00
CA PRO A 154 13.44 19.76 -3.26
C PRO A 154 13.24 18.54 -4.16
N ASP A 155 14.29 18.14 -4.86
CA ASP A 155 14.26 16.92 -5.66
C ASP A 155 14.02 15.71 -4.76
N GLY A 156 12.95 14.95 -5.05
CA GLY A 156 12.58 13.76 -4.29
C GLY A 156 13.63 12.66 -4.33
N SER A 157 14.59 12.73 -5.25
CA SER A 157 15.76 11.84 -5.35
C SER A 157 16.71 11.95 -4.15
N GLU A 158 16.67 13.06 -3.39
CA GLU A 158 17.53 13.29 -2.22
C GLU A 158 16.94 12.73 -0.91
N ARG A 159 15.68 12.30 -0.91
CA ARG A 159 15.07 11.65 0.26
C ARG A 159 15.65 10.25 0.42
N ARG A 160 16.65 10.10 1.31
CA ARG A 160 17.07 8.79 1.80
C ARG A 160 15.92 8.16 2.58
N PHE A 161 15.26 7.21 1.95
CA PHE A 161 14.35 6.29 2.63
C PHE A 161 15.21 5.32 3.44
N THR A 162 15.33 5.53 4.74
CA THR A 162 15.98 4.55 5.61
C THR A 162 15.05 3.35 5.71
N SER A 163 15.51 2.19 5.20
CA SER A 163 14.96 0.86 5.50
C SER A 163 15.15 0.51 6.98
N GLY A 164 14.71 1.38 7.89
CA GLY A 164 14.58 1.04 9.30
C GLY A 164 13.69 -0.19 9.40
N ASN A 165 14.07 -1.13 10.25
CA ASN A 165 13.39 -2.41 10.42
C ASN A 165 11.96 -2.16 10.95
N LEU A 166 10.98 -1.95 10.05
CA LEU A 166 9.57 -1.61 10.36
C LEU A 166 8.77 -2.78 10.92
N LEU A 167 9.39 -3.95 11.08
CA LEU A 167 8.79 -5.12 11.70
C LEU A 167 9.50 -5.39 13.02
N GLY A 168 8.73 -5.52 14.09
CA GLY A 168 9.23 -5.95 15.39
C GLY A 168 9.98 -7.29 15.28
N PRO A 169 10.88 -7.60 16.22
CA PRO A 169 11.70 -8.80 16.20
C PRO A 169 10.92 -10.12 16.10
N GLU A 170 9.65 -10.10 16.48
CA GLU A 170 8.80 -11.28 16.65
C GLU A 170 8.12 -11.75 15.34
N LEU A 171 7.97 -10.86 14.35
CA LEU A 171 7.44 -11.21 13.02
C LEU A 171 8.49 -11.88 12.10
N ARG A 172 9.66 -12.23 12.65
CA ARG A 172 10.80 -12.80 11.90
C ARG A 172 10.83 -14.33 11.86
N ARG A 173 9.89 -15.03 12.48
CA ARG A 173 9.87 -16.49 12.47
C ARG A 173 8.47 -17.05 12.44
N GLN A 174 8.11 -17.64 11.31
CA GLN A 174 7.50 -18.97 11.28
C GLN A 174 8.18 -19.71 10.11
N ASP A 175 9.16 -20.54 10.46
CA ASP A 175 9.74 -21.55 9.57
C ASP A 175 8.80 -22.76 9.51
#